data_AF-A0A1G6I9U4-F1
#
_entry.id   AF-A0A1G6I9U4-F1
#
_cell.length_a   1.000
_cell.length_b   1.000
_cell.length_c   1.000
_cell.angle_alpha   90.00
_cell.angle_beta   90.00
_cell.angle_gamma   90.00
#
_symmetry.space_group_name_H-M   'P 1'
#
loop_
_entity.id
_entity.type
_entity.pdbx_description
1 polymer ?
#
loop_
_entity_poly.entity_id
_entity_poly.type
_entity_poly.pdbx_seq_one_letter_code
_entity_poly.pdbx_strand_id
1 'polypeptide(L)'
;MQILYGAIVLFFLGSGVYYLQDEPPHALHFLVIALYFFIILFEFRGNPFSRRTYVLLSLLLTGNAMIQFFLAENNAIYGLVSLFFAYFALQARRRVKH
;
A
#
# COMPACT_ATOMS: atom_id res chain seq x y z
N MET A 1 6.19 3.06 -18.15
CA MET A 1 5.82 2.40 -16.88
C MET A 1 6.39 3.11 -15.65
N GLN A 2 7.70 3.31 -15.53
CA GLN A 2 8.29 3.91 -14.31
C GLN A 2 7.76 5.31 -13.95
N ILE A 3 7.55 6.19 -14.94
CA ILE A 3 7.00 7.55 -14.72
C ILE A 3 5.58 7.48 -14.16
N LEU A 4 4.73 6.57 -14.68
CA LEU A 4 3.36 6.38 -14.21
C LEU A 4 3.34 5.90 -12.76
N TYR A 5 4.13 4.87 -12.41
CA TYR A 5 4.23 4.39 -11.03
C TYR A 5 4.80 5.46 -10.09
N GLY A 6 5.77 6.25 -10.54
CA GLY A 6 6.28 7.39 -9.79
C GLY A 6 5.20 8.45 -9.53
N ALA A 7 4.42 8.81 -10.55
CA ALA A 7 3.31 9.74 -10.39
C ALA A 7 2.21 9.20 -9.45
N ILE A 8 1.90 7.91 -9.54
CA ILE A 8 0.98 7.22 -8.63
C ILE A 8 1.49 7.32 -7.19
N VAL A 9 2.76 6.97 -6.94
CA VAL A 9 3.35 7.08 -5.59
C VAL A 9 3.25 8.50 -5.05
N LEU A 10 3.60 9.51 -5.84
CA LEU A 10 3.53 10.91 -5.42
C LEU A 10 2.09 11.37 -5.17
N PHE A 11 1.13 10.94 -5.98
CA PHE A 11 -0.29 11.22 -5.79
C PHE A 11 -0.79 10.64 -4.47
N PHE A 12 -0.57 9.35 -4.23
CA PHE A 12 -0.99 8.69 -2.99
C PHE A 12 -0.28 9.27 -1.76
N LEU A 13 1.00 9.60 -1.88
CA LEU A 13 1.76 10.25 -0.81
C LEU A 13 1.19 11.65 -0.49
N GLY A 14 0.93 12.46 -1.52
CA GLY A 14 0.35 13.80 -1.37
C GLY A 14 -1.04 13.76 -0.74
N SER A 15 -1.91 12.86 -1.20
CA SER A 15 -3.22 12.63 -0.60
C SER A 15 -3.11 12.19 0.86
N GLY A 16 -2.18 11.27 1.18
CA GLY A 16 -1.94 10.85 2.55
C GLY A 16 -1.54 11.99 3.48
N VAL A 17 -0.68 12.90 3.02
CA VAL A 17 -0.29 14.11 3.78
C VAL A 17 -1.46 15.08 3.92
N TYR A 18 -2.24 15.27 2.86
CA TYR A 18 -3.41 16.15 2.86
C TYR A 18 -4.45 15.73 3.91
N TYR A 19 -4.78 14.43 3.99
CA TYR A 19 -5.78 13.91 4.93
C TYR A 19 -5.24 13.69 6.36
N LEU A 20 -3.96 13.95 6.62
CA LEU A 20 -3.30 13.53 7.86
C LEU A 20 -3.92 14.13 9.14
N GLN A 21 -4.44 15.35 9.05
CA GLN A 21 -5.03 16.06 10.20
C GLN A 21 -6.53 15.81 10.33
N ASP A 22 -7.25 15.77 9.22
CA ASP A 22 -8.71 15.74 9.23
C ASP A 22 -9.26 14.32 9.31
N GLU A 23 -8.64 13.38 8.60
CA GLU A 23 -9.14 12.01 8.46
C GLU A 23 -8.00 10.98 8.58
N PRO A 24 -7.48 10.75 9.80
CA PRO A 24 -6.31 9.90 10.01
C PRO A 24 -6.41 8.48 9.43
N PRO A 25 -7.56 7.79 9.49
CA PRO A 25 -7.72 6.50 8.82
C PRO A 25 -7.51 6.58 7.30
N HIS A 26 -8.06 7.61 6.64
CA HIS A 26 -7.89 7.81 5.20
C HIS A 26 -6.43 8.14 4.84
N ALA A 27 -5.81 9.01 5.62
CA ALA A 27 -4.39 9.33 5.46
C ALA A 27 -3.53 8.05 5.51
N LEU A 28 -3.75 7.21 6.52
CA LEU A 28 -3.04 5.94 6.66
C LEU A 28 -3.27 5.04 5.44
N HIS A 29 -4.50 4.93 4.94
CA HIS A 29 -4.79 4.17 3.74
C HIS A 29 -3.96 4.65 2.55
N PHE A 30 -3.99 5.94 2.24
CA PHE A 30 -3.24 6.48 1.12
C PHE A 30 -1.72 6.29 1.27
N LEU A 31 -1.18 6.47 2.48
CA LEU A 31 0.26 6.26 2.75
C LEU A 31 0.68 4.81 2.58
N VAL A 32 -0.11 3.85 3.06
CA VAL A 32 0.21 2.42 2.93
C VAL A 32 0.08 1.96 1.46
N ILE A 33 -0.88 2.52 0.72
CA ILE A 33 -1.00 2.28 -0.73
C ILE A 33 0.19 2.90 -1.49
N ALA A 34 0.63 4.11 -1.13
CA ALA A 34 1.84 4.71 -1.70
C ALA A 34 3.06 3.80 -1.49
N LEU A 35 3.21 3.25 -0.29
CA LEU A 35 4.28 2.31 0.03
C LEU A 35 4.24 1.05 -0.84
N TYR A 36 3.03 0.50 -1.09
CA TYR A 36 2.86 -0.63 -2.01
C TYR A 36 3.40 -0.30 -3.41
N PHE A 37 2.95 0.80 -4.00
CA PHE A 37 3.39 1.20 -5.34
C PHE A 37 4.88 1.55 -5.39
N PHE A 38 5.43 2.10 -4.31
CA PHE A 38 6.86 2.38 -4.19
C PHE A 38 7.69 1.08 -4.24
N ILE A 39 7.27 0.04 -3.51
CA ILE A 39 7.95 -1.26 -3.53
C ILE A 39 7.89 -1.88 -4.94
N ILE A 40 6.73 -1.81 -5.60
CA ILE A 40 6.57 -2.30 -6.98
C ILE A 40 7.41 -1.50 -7.98
N LEU A 41 7.56 -0.19 -7.81
CA LEU A 41 8.42 0.64 -8.65
C LEU A 41 9.89 0.17 -8.59
N PHE A 42 10.38 -0.21 -7.41
CA PHE A 42 11.72 -0.75 -7.24
C PHE A 42 11.86 -2.17 -7.79
N GLU A 43 10.83 -3.02 -7.66
CA GLU A 43 10.77 -4.33 -8.31
C GLU A 43 10.95 -4.18 -9.84
N PHE A 44 10.23 -3.23 -10.48
CA PHE A 44 10.37 -2.95 -11.91
C PHE A 44 11.70 -2.32 -12.32
N ARG A 45 12.45 -1.72 -11.38
CA ARG A 45 13.80 -1.22 -11.61
C ARG A 45 14.87 -2.32 -11.52
N GLY A 46 14.45 -3.58 -11.29
CA GLY A 46 15.35 -4.72 -11.14
C GLY A 46 16.01 -4.80 -9.76
N ASN A 47 15.56 -3.99 -8.79
CA ASN A 47 16.05 -4.01 -7.42
C ASN A 47 14.91 -4.36 -6.45
N PRO A 48 14.39 -5.61 -6.50
CA PRO A 48 13.33 -6.02 -5.61
C PRO A 48 13.80 -6.02 -4.15
N PHE A 49 12.94 -5.53 -3.26
CA PHE A 49 13.16 -5.65 -1.82
C PHE A 49 13.18 -7.11 -1.35
N SER A 50 13.63 -7.34 -0.11
CA SER A 50 13.67 -8.68 0.49
C SER A 50 12.27 -9.30 0.62
N ARG A 51 12.18 -10.64 0.64
CA ARG A 51 10.92 -11.36 0.93
C ARG A 51 10.21 -10.87 2.19
N ARG A 52 10.95 -10.50 3.23
CA ARG A 52 10.40 -10.00 4.51
C ARG A 52 9.64 -8.70 4.32
N THR A 53 10.12 -7.83 3.43
CA THR A 53 9.46 -6.56 3.09
C THR A 53 8.06 -6.78 2.53
N TYR A 54 7.87 -7.78 1.65
CA TYR A 54 6.55 -8.11 1.10
C TYR A 54 5.59 -8.70 2.15
N VAL A 55 6.12 -9.47 3.11
CA VAL A 55 5.31 -9.95 4.25
C VAL A 55 4.87 -8.79 5.13
N LEU A 56 5.81 -7.91 5.50
CA LEU A 56 5.51 -6.72 6.30
C LEU A 56 4.48 -5.83 5.60
N LEU A 57 4.66 -5.59 4.29
CA LEU A 57 3.70 -4.84 3.49
C LEU A 57 2.32 -5.48 3.49
N SER A 58 2.24 -6.80 3.33
CA SER A 58 0.98 -7.55 3.38
C SER A 58 0.29 -7.44 4.74
N LEU A 59 1.06 -7.50 5.84
CA LEU A 59 0.54 -7.31 7.19
C LEU A 59 0.04 -5.87 7.41
N LEU A 60 0.80 -4.87 6.94
CA LEU A 60 0.40 -3.46 7.03
C LEU A 60 -0.89 -3.19 6.25
N LEU A 61 -1.02 -3.74 5.03
CA LEU A 61 -2.22 -3.60 4.21
C LEU A 61 -3.42 -4.33 4.83
N THR A 62 -3.21 -5.51 5.42
CA THR A 62 -4.26 -6.22 6.16
C THR A 62 -4.69 -5.45 7.40
N GLY A 63 -3.74 -4.90 8.17
CA GLY A 63 -4.01 -4.05 9.32
C GLY A 63 -4.79 -2.79 8.92
N ASN A 64 -4.37 -2.14 7.83
CA ASN A 64 -5.08 -1.00 7.27
C ASN A 64 -6.50 -1.38 6.85
N ALA A 65 -6.71 -2.56 6.24
CA ALA A 65 -8.04 -3.02 5.90
C ALA A 65 -8.95 -3.15 7.13
N MET A 66 -8.43 -3.72 8.22
CA MET A 66 -9.17 -3.80 9.49
C MET A 66 -9.55 -2.40 10.00
N ILE A 67 -8.62 -1.44 9.96
CA ILE A 67 -8.92 -0.05 10.33
C ILE A 67 -10.05 0.52 9.45
N GLN A 68 -9.98 0.34 8.14
CA GLN A 68 -11.01 0.85 7.23
C GLN A 68 -12.39 0.20 7.42
N PHE A 69 -12.44 -1.09 7.78
CA PHE A 69 -13.71 -1.78 7.99
C PHE A 69 -14.37 -1.44 9.32
N PHE A 70 -13.58 -1.27 10.39
CA PHE A 70 -14.10 -1.24 11.76
C PHE A 70 -13.94 0.10 12.47
N LEU A 71 -13.02 0.96 12.02
CA LEU A 71 -12.71 2.23 12.69
C LEU A 71 -13.02 3.46 11.83
N ALA A 72 -13.16 3.30 10.51
CA ALA A 72 -13.42 4.40 9.60
C ALA A 72 -14.88 4.36 9.09
N GLU A 73 -15.59 5.47 9.20
CA GLU A 73 -17.00 5.57 8.80
C GLU A 73 -17.15 5.41 7.28
N ASN A 74 -18.01 4.48 6.84
CA ASN A 74 -18.35 4.24 5.42
C ASN A 74 -17.19 3.89 4.45
N ASN A 75 -16.08 3.33 4.95
CA ASN A 75 -14.87 3.08 4.13
C ASN A 75 -14.64 1.63 3.71
N ALA A 76 -15.69 0.82 3.63
CA ALA A 76 -15.56 -0.60 3.26
C ALA A 76 -14.83 -0.81 1.92
N ILE A 77 -14.97 0.11 0.97
CA ILE A 77 -14.27 0.05 -0.32
C ILE A 77 -12.74 0.14 -0.13
N TYR A 78 -12.25 1.08 0.69
CA TYR A 78 -10.82 1.21 0.98
C TYR A 78 -10.27 0.00 1.76
N GLY A 79 -11.11 -0.60 2.62
CA GLY A 79 -10.80 -1.87 3.27
C GLY A 79 -10.59 -2.99 2.25
N LEU A 80 -11.51 -3.15 1.30
CA LEU A 80 -11.41 -4.15 0.23
C LEU A 80 -10.19 -3.92 -0.66
N VAL A 81 -9.95 -2.68 -1.09
CA VAL A 81 -8.77 -2.32 -1.88
C VAL A 81 -7.47 -2.68 -1.14
N SER A 82 -7.42 -2.42 0.17
CA SER A 82 -6.27 -2.77 1.00
C SER A 82 -6.06 -4.29 1.07
N LEU A 83 -7.12 -5.09 1.24
CA LEU A 83 -7.03 -6.55 1.24
C LEU A 83 -6.56 -7.11 -0.11
N PHE A 84 -7.07 -6.57 -1.22
CA PHE A 84 -6.64 -6.98 -2.56
C PHE A 84 -5.13 -6.76 -2.73
N PHE A 85 -4.62 -5.58 -2.36
CA PHE A 85 -3.19 -5.32 -2.43
C PHE A 85 -2.39 -6.13 -1.40
N ALA A 86 -2.94 -6.42 -0.23
CA ALA A 86 -2.31 -7.31 0.75
C ALA A 86 -2.07 -8.70 0.16
N TYR A 87 -3.07 -9.25 -0.53
CA TYR A 87 -2.96 -10.52 -1.24
C TYR A 87 -1.91 -10.46 -2.35
N PHE A 88 -1.92 -9.42 -3.19
CA PHE A 88 -0.92 -9.27 -4.25
C PHE A 88 0.51 -9.11 -3.70
N ALA A 89 0.69 -8.38 -2.62
CA ALA A 89 1.99 -8.26 -1.94
C ALA A 89 2.47 -9.63 -1.43
N LEU A 90 1.57 -10.42 -0.85
CA LEU A 90 1.91 -11.78 -0.37
C LEU A 90 2.27 -12.73 -1.52
N GLN A 91 1.59 -12.61 -2.67
CA GLN A 91 1.94 -13.38 -3.86
C GLN A 91 3.27 -12.92 -4.47
N ALA A 92 3.51 -11.61 -4.52
CA ALA A 92 4.76 -11.03 -5.05
C ALA A 92 6.00 -11.57 -4.31
N ARG A 93 5.89 -11.85 -3.01
CA ARG A 93 6.93 -12.53 -2.21
C ARG A 93 7.48 -13.79 -2.87
N ARG A 94 6.64 -14.56 -3.57
CA ARG A 94 7.04 -15.83 -4.21
C ARG A 94 7.95 -15.61 -5.43
N ARG A 95 7.90 -14.42 -6.04
CA ARG A 95 8.73 -14.04 -7.20
C ARG A 95 10.16 -13.65 -6.79
N VAL A 96 10.34 -13.22 -5.55
CA VAL A 96 11.65 -12.85 -5.00
C VAL A 96 12.36 -14.12 -4.54
N LYS A 97 13.63 -14.32 -4.96
CA LYS A 97 14.42 -15.51 -4.62
C LYS A 97 15.15 -15.40 -3.26
N HIS A 98 15.29 -14.19 -2.73
CA HIS A 98 16.02 -13.87 -1.50
C HIS A 98 15.11 -13.40 -0.37
#